data_AF-C5CF61-F1
#
_entry.id   AF-C5CF61-F1
#
_cell.length_a   1.000
_cell.length_b   1.000
_cell.length_c   1.000
_cell.angle_alpha   90.00
_cell.angle_beta   90.00
_cell.angle_gamma   90.00
#
_symmetry.space_group_name_H-M   'P 1'
#
loop_
_entity.id
_entity.type
_entity.pdbx_description
1 polymer ?
#
loop_
_entity_poly.entity_id
_entity_poly.type
_entity_poly.pdbx_seq_one_letter_code
_entity_poly.pdbx_strand_id
1 'polypeptide(L)'
;MVKFLSFFLISVLLLVSQQVFACTIFYVVDDNGHVLVGRNFDDAGSGGRIWFVPANDENNGIAILERMGVDMPYEGINDKGLFIGIAAVPDTRTPFSIFKPIRKSLEMVRIVLERAQTVDEALEVFSDYSIAFGTFLGFPVVHYMIVDKDGNAAIVEYVDNEIVIIKDPVKSQIMTNHFISHPKLGVKSEALFERFYIVKENIGNIRTIKDVQNLLRAASQNTTIWSNVYDLSNQEIYVSYKNSQTVVLSLKDELYRGKHGYSLSNLNKADAVLKYPQSDPRMIVRPHFGSGYIEGKSTSHYGIRILFPADDGVKRYGIEITSFDEFFTAGIILEQRLFGWFNMSIGTVGYFNYGEDPDNVVGLTSNLGWEPDNHIPFKPFVTYRSDVIFVDPVKVINSISIGFNFEF
;
A
#
# COMPACT_ATOMS: atom_id res chain seq x y z
N MET A 1 25.64 32.23 -32.73
CA MET A 1 24.55 31.27 -33.00
C MET A 1 24.44 30.24 -31.86
N VAL A 2 24.39 30.67 -30.59
CA VAL A 2 24.08 29.80 -29.42
C VAL A 2 23.61 30.72 -28.27
N LYS A 3 22.52 31.47 -28.45
CA LYS A 3 21.89 32.27 -27.35
C LYS A 3 20.38 32.42 -27.46
N PHE A 4 19.72 31.62 -28.31
CA PHE A 4 18.25 31.69 -28.52
C PHE A 4 17.52 30.35 -28.31
N LEU A 5 18.20 29.32 -27.79
CA LEU A 5 17.63 27.97 -27.63
C LEU A 5 17.48 27.52 -26.16
N SER A 6 17.55 28.42 -25.19
CA SER A 6 17.37 28.10 -23.76
C SER A 6 16.08 28.65 -23.14
N PHE A 7 15.21 29.30 -23.92
CA PHE A 7 13.95 29.84 -23.41
C PHE A 7 12.71 29.04 -23.83
N PHE A 8 12.87 27.96 -24.60
CA PHE A 8 11.76 27.13 -25.09
C PHE A 8 11.64 25.77 -24.38
N LEU A 9 12.56 25.45 -23.47
CA LEU A 9 12.54 24.17 -22.73
C LEU A 9 12.12 24.29 -21.26
N ILE A 10 11.86 25.50 -20.75
CA ILE A 10 11.43 25.74 -19.36
C ILE A 10 9.94 26.13 -19.26
N SER A 11 9.31 26.50 -20.38
CA SER A 11 7.90 26.93 -20.42
C SER A 11 6.88 25.81 -20.69
N VAL A 12 7.32 24.56 -20.89
CA VAL A 12 6.42 23.41 -21.12
C VAL A 12 6.15 22.60 -19.84
N LEU A 13 6.76 22.96 -18.70
CA LEU A 13 6.66 22.23 -17.43
C LEU A 13 5.82 22.92 -16.33
N LEU A 14 4.86 23.78 -16.72
CA LEU A 14 3.94 24.43 -15.77
C LEU A 14 2.45 24.32 -16.17
N LEU A 15 2.11 23.26 -16.90
CA LEU A 15 0.73 22.79 -17.05
C LEU A 15 0.63 21.35 -16.52
N VAL A 16 1.14 21.11 -15.31
CA VAL A 16 0.58 20.02 -14.50
C VAL A 16 -0.77 20.54 -14.08
N SER A 17 -1.81 20.20 -14.85
CA SER A 17 -3.19 20.31 -14.37
C SER A 17 -3.20 19.66 -12.99
N GLN A 18 -3.48 20.43 -11.94
CA GLN A 18 -3.71 19.83 -10.62
C GLN A 18 -4.80 18.79 -10.84
N GLN A 19 -4.47 17.51 -10.68
CA GLN A 19 -5.46 16.45 -10.72
C GLN A 19 -6.44 16.76 -9.60
N VAL A 20 -7.62 17.22 -9.97
CA VAL A 20 -8.71 17.46 -9.03
C VAL A 20 -9.24 16.09 -8.67
N PHE A 21 -8.60 15.45 -7.70
CA PHE A 21 -9.17 14.31 -7.01
C PHE A 21 -10.35 14.84 -6.22
N ALA A 22 -11.53 14.49 -6.67
CA ALA A 22 -12.77 14.82 -6.02
C ALA A 22 -13.35 13.49 -5.52
N CYS A 23 -13.68 13.38 -4.25
CA CYS A 23 -14.26 12.19 -3.66
C CYS A 23 -15.29 12.67 -2.63
N THR A 24 -16.35 11.90 -2.45
CA THR A 24 -17.35 12.16 -1.41
C THR A 24 -17.72 10.85 -0.76
N ILE A 25 -17.58 10.77 0.56
CA ILE A 25 -17.94 9.59 1.35
C ILE A 25 -18.83 10.05 2.50
N PHE A 26 -19.91 9.34 2.75
CA PHE A 26 -20.76 9.56 3.93
C PHE A 26 -21.42 8.26 4.37
N TYR A 27 -21.88 8.21 5.61
CA TYR A 27 -22.65 7.07 6.11
C TYR A 27 -23.94 7.50 6.82
N VAL A 28 -24.93 6.61 6.79
CA VAL A 28 -26.24 6.77 7.42
C VAL A 28 -26.71 5.44 7.99
N VAL A 29 -27.68 5.51 8.88
CA VAL A 29 -28.45 4.35 9.33
C VAL A 29 -29.83 4.44 8.68
N ASP A 30 -30.23 3.38 7.98
CA ASP A 30 -31.52 3.30 7.29
C ASP A 30 -32.68 3.05 8.28
N ASP A 31 -33.92 3.05 7.80
CA ASP A 31 -35.12 2.83 8.65
C ASP A 31 -35.14 1.45 9.35
N ASN A 32 -34.38 0.47 8.83
CA ASN A 32 -34.27 -0.87 9.38
C ASN A 32 -33.10 -1.01 10.37
N GLY A 33 -32.34 0.06 10.61
CA GLY A 33 -31.14 0.03 11.43
C GLY A 33 -29.88 -0.46 10.69
N HIS A 34 -29.92 -0.58 9.37
CA HIS A 34 -28.76 -0.97 8.57
C HIS A 34 -27.83 0.21 8.32
N VAL A 35 -26.52 -0.04 8.43
CA VAL A 35 -25.51 0.97 8.15
C VAL A 35 -25.21 0.99 6.66
N LEU A 36 -25.48 2.13 6.02
CA LEU A 36 -25.24 2.36 4.60
C LEU A 36 -24.12 3.37 4.41
N VAL A 37 -23.14 3.04 3.57
CA VAL A 37 -22.06 3.97 3.17
C VAL A 37 -22.22 4.35 1.71
N GLY A 38 -22.35 5.65 1.43
CA GLY A 38 -22.35 6.18 0.06
C GLY A 38 -20.97 6.73 -0.32
N ARG A 39 -20.48 6.39 -1.52
CA ARG A 39 -19.25 6.96 -2.07
C ARG A 39 -19.35 7.37 -3.53
N ASN A 40 -18.87 8.57 -3.84
CA ASN A 40 -18.44 8.97 -5.18
C ASN A 40 -16.92 8.95 -5.28
N PHE A 41 -16.40 8.34 -6.34
CA PHE A 41 -15.00 8.43 -6.72
C PHE A 41 -14.85 9.24 -8.01
N ASP A 42 -14.16 10.36 -7.93
CA ASP A 42 -13.95 11.27 -9.05
C ASP A 42 -12.46 11.33 -9.44
N ASP A 43 -12.20 11.12 -10.73
CA ASP A 43 -10.88 11.27 -11.35
C ASP A 43 -11.06 11.59 -12.85
N ALA A 44 -10.06 12.18 -13.49
CA ALA A 44 -10.10 12.56 -14.91
C ALA A 44 -10.10 11.35 -15.88
N GLY A 45 -9.92 10.14 -15.37
CA GLY A 45 -9.76 8.91 -16.17
C GLY A 45 -11.05 8.13 -16.44
N SER A 46 -10.86 6.86 -16.80
CA SER A 46 -11.92 5.87 -16.93
C SER A 46 -11.42 4.49 -16.50
N GLY A 47 -12.33 3.51 -16.40
CA GLY A 47 -12.02 2.18 -15.91
C GLY A 47 -12.18 2.06 -14.39
N GLY A 48 -11.47 1.11 -13.81
CA GLY A 48 -11.70 0.66 -12.44
C GLY A 48 -12.09 -0.81 -12.43
N ARG A 49 -11.66 -1.50 -11.39
CA ARG A 49 -11.97 -2.90 -11.17
C ARG A 49 -12.41 -3.08 -9.73
N ILE A 50 -13.35 -3.98 -9.52
CA ILE A 50 -13.68 -4.53 -8.21
C ILE A 50 -13.09 -5.93 -8.13
N TRP A 51 -12.44 -6.26 -7.02
CA TRP A 51 -11.86 -7.57 -6.76
C TRP A 51 -12.40 -8.16 -5.48
N PHE A 52 -12.58 -9.47 -5.48
CA PHE A 52 -13.01 -10.27 -4.34
C PHE A 52 -11.91 -11.23 -3.97
N VAL A 53 -11.56 -11.26 -2.68
CA VAL A 53 -10.53 -12.13 -2.12
C VAL A 53 -11.14 -12.84 -0.91
N PRO A 54 -11.35 -14.16 -0.96
CA PRO A 54 -11.90 -14.92 0.15
C PRO A 54 -11.02 -14.84 1.40
N ALA A 55 -11.64 -14.99 2.56
CA ALA A 55 -10.95 -15.12 3.82
C ALA A 55 -9.99 -16.31 3.82
N ASN A 56 -8.97 -16.24 4.66
CA ASN A 56 -8.11 -17.35 5.03
C ASN A 56 -7.88 -17.33 6.54
N ASP A 57 -6.98 -18.19 7.04
CA ASP A 57 -6.73 -18.32 8.49
C ASP A 57 -6.22 -17.02 9.14
N GLU A 58 -5.61 -16.13 8.35
CA GLU A 58 -4.98 -14.89 8.84
C GLU A 58 -5.76 -13.62 8.49
N ASN A 59 -6.53 -13.64 7.39
CA ASN A 59 -7.11 -12.44 6.81
C ASN A 59 -8.61 -12.61 6.51
N ASN A 60 -9.36 -11.54 6.75
CA ASN A 60 -10.78 -11.42 6.39
C ASN A 60 -10.99 -11.52 4.87
N GLY A 61 -12.19 -11.93 4.47
CA GLY A 61 -12.62 -11.84 3.08
C GLY A 61 -12.91 -10.39 2.71
N ILE A 62 -12.43 -9.92 1.56
CA ILE A 62 -12.50 -8.50 1.16
C ILE A 62 -13.07 -8.33 -0.25
N ALA A 63 -13.77 -7.22 -0.44
CA ALA A 63 -14.04 -6.63 -1.75
C ALA A 63 -13.36 -5.25 -1.84
N ILE A 64 -12.55 -5.03 -2.86
CA ILE A 64 -11.76 -3.80 -3.04
C ILE A 64 -11.95 -3.20 -4.42
N LEU A 65 -11.98 -1.86 -4.50
CA LEU A 65 -12.05 -1.15 -5.78
C LEU A 65 -10.78 -0.35 -6.05
N GLU A 66 -10.22 -0.52 -7.24
CA GLU A 66 -8.90 0.01 -7.59
C GLU A 66 -8.78 0.38 -9.07
N ARG A 67 -7.74 1.17 -9.38
CA ARG A 67 -7.23 1.37 -10.75
C ARG A 67 -5.72 1.14 -10.91
N MET A 68 -4.96 1.05 -9.82
CA MET A 68 -3.50 1.00 -9.85
C MET A 68 -2.91 -0.38 -9.47
N GLY A 69 -3.76 -1.36 -9.19
CA GLY A 69 -3.39 -2.69 -8.73
C GLY A 69 -4.10 -3.08 -7.44
N VAL A 70 -4.21 -4.39 -7.20
CA VAL A 70 -4.90 -4.97 -6.03
C VAL A 70 -4.29 -4.55 -4.68
N ASP A 71 -3.02 -4.15 -4.67
CA ASP A 71 -2.31 -3.72 -3.46
C ASP A 71 -2.45 -2.21 -3.18
N MET A 72 -3.16 -1.48 -4.04
CA MET A 72 -3.38 -0.04 -3.88
C MET A 72 -4.86 0.33 -4.13
N PRO A 73 -5.81 -0.27 -3.39
CA PRO A 73 -7.22 0.06 -3.54
C PRO A 73 -7.57 1.43 -2.97
N TYR A 74 -8.64 2.01 -3.51
CA TYR A 74 -9.16 3.30 -3.05
C TYR A 74 -10.23 3.15 -1.97
N GLU A 75 -10.88 1.99 -1.93
CA GLU A 75 -11.94 1.64 -0.98
C GLU A 75 -12.15 0.12 -0.94
N GLY A 76 -12.92 -0.31 0.04
CA GLY A 76 -13.52 -1.63 0.05
C GLY A 76 -14.37 -1.90 1.28
N ILE A 77 -14.87 -3.12 1.35
CA ILE A 77 -15.61 -3.70 2.48
C ILE A 77 -15.07 -5.10 2.76
N ASN A 78 -15.10 -5.54 4.03
CA ASN A 78 -14.78 -6.92 4.39
C ASN A 78 -16.00 -7.72 4.87
N ASP A 79 -15.82 -9.02 4.99
CA ASP A 79 -16.82 -9.99 5.43
C ASP A 79 -17.23 -9.88 6.91
N LYS A 80 -16.69 -8.88 7.62
CA LYS A 80 -17.08 -8.50 9.00
C LYS A 80 -17.97 -7.26 9.04
N GLY A 81 -18.20 -6.62 7.88
CA GLY A 81 -18.99 -5.40 7.77
C GLY A 81 -18.19 -4.14 8.09
N LEU A 82 -16.87 -4.16 7.93
CA LEU A 82 -16.02 -2.96 8.00
C LEU A 82 -15.84 -2.39 6.59
N PHE A 83 -16.13 -1.10 6.43
CA PHE A 83 -15.81 -0.30 5.26
C PHE A 83 -14.64 0.63 5.54
N ILE A 84 -13.78 0.83 4.54
CA ILE A 84 -12.81 1.91 4.51
C ILE A 84 -12.73 2.50 3.11
N GLY A 85 -12.64 3.83 3.04
CA GLY A 85 -12.45 4.55 1.79
C GLY A 85 -11.64 5.81 1.99
N ILE A 86 -10.96 6.24 0.93
CA ILE A 86 -10.10 7.42 0.97
C ILE A 86 -10.71 8.61 0.22
N ALA A 87 -10.26 9.79 0.59
CA ALA A 87 -10.31 10.98 -0.26
C ALA A 87 -8.95 11.70 -0.24
N ALA A 88 -8.57 12.27 -1.38
CA ALA A 88 -7.37 13.09 -1.49
C ALA A 88 -7.58 14.44 -0.78
N VAL A 89 -6.56 14.90 -0.07
CA VAL A 89 -6.53 16.16 0.67
C VAL A 89 -5.31 16.98 0.27
N PRO A 90 -5.29 18.30 0.52
CA PRO A 90 -4.13 19.13 0.23
C PRO A 90 -2.84 18.62 0.89
N ASP A 91 -1.70 18.87 0.23
CA ASP A 91 -0.41 18.46 0.75
C ASP A 91 -0.10 19.14 2.10
N THR A 92 0.41 18.35 3.02
CA THR A 92 0.87 18.77 4.34
C THR A 92 2.05 17.89 4.76
N ARG A 93 2.69 18.24 5.88
CA ARG A 93 3.75 17.40 6.45
C ARG A 93 3.11 16.20 7.15
N THR A 94 3.62 15.01 6.87
CA THR A 94 3.09 13.77 7.42
C THR A 94 4.08 13.15 8.41
N PRO A 95 3.61 12.59 9.55
CA PRO A 95 4.48 11.88 10.48
C PRO A 95 5.15 10.69 9.78
N PHE A 96 6.42 10.44 10.13
CA PHE A 96 7.19 9.33 9.57
C PHE A 96 8.15 8.75 10.62
N SER A 97 8.13 7.44 10.78
CA SER A 97 9.05 6.70 11.65
C SER A 97 9.71 5.54 10.90
N ILE A 98 11.04 5.50 10.90
CA ILE A 98 11.80 4.37 10.33
C ILE A 98 11.75 3.10 11.20
N PHE A 99 11.24 3.22 12.43
CA PHE A 99 11.14 2.11 13.38
C PHE A 99 9.85 1.31 13.22
N LYS A 100 8.92 1.80 12.39
CA LYS A 100 7.70 1.08 12.01
C LYS A 100 7.81 0.64 10.55
N PRO A 101 7.24 -0.53 10.19
CA PRO A 101 7.12 -0.94 8.81
C PRO A 101 6.45 0.17 7.98
N ILE A 102 6.99 0.43 6.78
CA ILE A 102 6.48 1.50 5.91
C ILE A 102 5.48 0.89 4.92
N ARG A 103 4.33 1.52 4.74
CA ARG A 103 3.28 1.14 3.80
C ARG A 103 2.94 2.29 2.87
N LYS A 104 2.49 1.97 1.65
CA LYS A 104 1.94 3.00 0.75
C LYS A 104 0.58 3.43 1.31
N SER A 105 0.21 4.70 1.12
CA SER A 105 -1.06 5.22 1.62
C SER A 105 -2.27 4.39 1.17
N LEU A 106 -2.33 3.99 -0.10
CA LEU A 106 -3.45 3.18 -0.60
C LEU A 106 -3.45 1.73 -0.11
N GLU A 107 -2.27 1.21 0.18
CA GLU A 107 -2.13 -0.15 0.69
C GLU A 107 -2.78 -0.31 2.06
N MET A 108 -2.79 0.74 2.88
CA MET A 108 -3.47 0.73 4.17
C MET A 108 -4.96 0.38 4.08
N VAL A 109 -5.63 0.73 2.98
CA VAL A 109 -7.03 0.33 2.73
C VAL A 109 -7.16 -1.19 2.74
N ARG A 110 -6.25 -1.89 2.05
CA ARG A 110 -6.22 -3.35 1.99
C ARG A 110 -5.89 -3.96 3.34
N ILE A 111 -4.82 -3.49 3.99
CA ILE A 111 -4.35 -4.03 5.28
C ILE A 111 -5.42 -3.91 6.36
N VAL A 112 -6.11 -2.77 6.42
CA VAL A 112 -7.21 -2.56 7.36
C VAL A 112 -8.35 -3.55 7.10
N LEU A 113 -8.78 -3.70 5.84
CA LEU A 113 -9.85 -4.65 5.49
C LEU A 113 -9.48 -6.10 5.80
N GLU A 114 -8.23 -6.49 5.54
CA GLU A 114 -7.74 -7.84 5.80
C GLU A 114 -7.65 -8.16 7.30
N ARG A 115 -7.40 -7.17 8.17
CA ARG A 115 -7.02 -7.42 9.57
C ARG A 115 -7.99 -6.92 10.64
N ALA A 116 -8.88 -5.98 10.32
CA ALA A 116 -9.78 -5.37 11.30
C ALA A 116 -11.24 -5.75 11.05
N GLN A 117 -12.00 -5.92 12.11
CA GLN A 117 -13.44 -6.21 12.09
C GLN A 117 -14.27 -5.00 12.51
N THR A 118 -13.68 -4.12 13.34
CA THR A 118 -14.33 -2.94 13.93
C THR A 118 -13.52 -1.67 13.65
N VAL A 119 -14.14 -0.51 13.84
CA VAL A 119 -13.42 0.77 13.74
C VAL A 119 -12.24 0.85 14.72
N ASP A 120 -12.38 0.31 15.93
CA ASP A 120 -11.31 0.35 16.93
C ASP A 120 -10.10 -0.49 16.53
N GLU A 121 -10.32 -1.73 16.08
CA GLU A 121 -9.25 -2.59 15.53
C GLU A 121 -8.59 -1.94 14.31
N ALA A 122 -9.35 -1.25 13.45
CA ALA A 122 -8.80 -0.56 12.29
C ALA A 122 -7.84 0.57 12.70
N LEU A 123 -8.14 1.29 13.79
CA LEU A 123 -7.28 2.35 14.31
C LEU A 123 -6.00 1.80 14.95
N GLU A 124 -6.08 0.62 15.58
CA GLU A 124 -4.88 -0.09 16.06
C GLU A 124 -3.95 -0.45 14.90
N VAL A 125 -4.51 -0.96 13.79
CA VAL A 125 -3.74 -1.26 12.57
C VAL A 125 -3.00 -0.01 12.06
N PHE A 126 -3.64 1.16 12.00
CA PHE A 126 -2.95 2.40 11.59
C PHE A 126 -1.76 2.74 12.49
N SER A 127 -1.85 2.42 13.79
CA SER A 127 -0.80 2.73 14.75
C SER A 127 0.47 1.89 14.57
N ASP A 128 0.38 0.75 13.88
CA ASP A 128 1.52 -0.15 13.66
C ASP A 128 2.43 0.27 12.49
N TYR A 129 1.97 1.20 11.63
CA TYR A 129 2.63 1.52 10.37
C TYR A 129 3.10 2.98 10.26
N SER A 130 4.14 3.18 9.46
CA SER A 130 4.47 4.49 8.87
C SER A 130 3.91 4.55 7.45
N ILE A 131 3.27 5.66 7.08
CA ILE A 131 2.65 5.79 5.74
C ILE A 131 3.49 6.67 4.82
N ALA A 132 3.78 6.15 3.63
CA ALA A 132 4.33 6.90 2.50
C ALA A 132 3.22 7.28 1.51
N PHE A 133 2.98 8.59 1.34
CA PHE A 133 1.91 9.12 0.49
C PHE A 133 2.29 9.32 -0.98
N GLY A 134 3.58 9.20 -1.33
CA GLY A 134 4.01 9.38 -2.72
C GLY A 134 4.00 10.83 -3.21
N THR A 135 3.98 11.82 -2.31
CA THR A 135 3.96 13.27 -2.62
C THR A 135 5.13 13.72 -3.49
N PHE A 136 6.31 13.12 -3.32
CA PHE A 136 7.46 13.36 -4.21
C PHE A 136 7.19 12.98 -5.68
N LEU A 137 6.28 12.04 -5.93
CA LEU A 137 5.86 11.62 -7.27
C LEU A 137 4.62 12.39 -7.78
N GLY A 138 4.18 13.42 -7.03
CA GLY A 138 3.00 14.23 -7.38
C GLY A 138 1.66 13.63 -6.96
N PHE A 139 1.64 12.55 -6.18
CA PHE A 139 0.40 12.02 -5.61
C PHE A 139 -0.01 12.81 -4.36
N PRO A 140 -1.31 13.07 -4.15
CA PRO A 140 -1.75 13.84 -3.00
C PRO A 140 -1.64 13.04 -1.70
N VAL A 141 -1.62 13.74 -0.57
CA VAL A 141 -1.96 13.15 0.72
C VAL A 141 -3.42 12.68 0.69
N VAL A 142 -3.75 11.65 1.47
CA VAL A 142 -5.12 11.14 1.62
C VAL A 142 -5.49 11.06 3.09
N HIS A 143 -6.78 11.14 3.39
CA HIS A 143 -7.35 10.72 4.67
C HIS A 143 -8.33 9.56 4.48
N TYR A 144 -8.66 8.88 5.56
CA TYR A 144 -9.42 7.62 5.54
C TYR A 144 -10.70 7.79 6.35
N MET A 145 -11.85 7.40 5.78
CA MET A 145 -13.08 7.19 6.53
C MET A 145 -13.25 5.70 6.74
N ILE A 146 -13.53 5.31 7.98
CA ILE A 146 -13.74 3.93 8.41
C ILE A 146 -15.12 3.88 9.05
N VAL A 147 -15.93 2.90 8.67
CA VAL A 147 -17.29 2.70 9.20
C VAL A 147 -17.50 1.21 9.40
N ASP A 148 -18.03 0.80 10.56
CA ASP A 148 -18.42 -0.58 10.79
C ASP A 148 -19.95 -0.76 10.76
N LYS A 149 -20.38 -2.02 10.63
CA LYS A 149 -21.79 -2.44 10.60
C LYS A 149 -22.60 -2.07 11.85
N ASP A 150 -21.93 -1.71 12.95
CA ASP A 150 -22.56 -1.30 14.20
C ASP A 150 -22.75 0.23 14.28
N GLY A 151 -22.32 0.95 13.24
CA GLY A 151 -22.53 2.38 13.06
C GLY A 151 -21.43 3.23 13.70
N ASN A 152 -20.36 2.61 14.20
CA ASN A 152 -19.19 3.36 14.63
C ASN A 152 -18.47 3.89 13.38
N ALA A 153 -17.86 5.06 13.51
CA ALA A 153 -17.08 5.65 12.44
C ALA A 153 -15.87 6.42 12.98
N ALA A 154 -14.83 6.47 12.16
CA ALA A 154 -13.68 7.32 12.39
C ALA A 154 -13.15 7.91 11.09
N ILE A 155 -12.60 9.12 11.18
CA ILE A 155 -11.74 9.69 10.13
C ILE A 155 -10.31 9.75 10.65
N VAL A 156 -9.35 9.23 9.87
CA VAL A 156 -7.92 9.27 10.16
C VAL A 156 -7.24 10.25 9.21
N GLU A 157 -6.70 11.32 9.78
CA GLU A 157 -5.99 12.37 9.03
C GLU A 157 -4.52 12.44 9.42
N TYR A 158 -3.67 12.73 8.42
CA TYR A 158 -2.24 12.97 8.61
C TYR A 158 -1.99 14.45 8.32
N VAL A 159 -1.88 15.25 9.38
CA VAL A 159 -1.84 16.71 9.27
C VAL A 159 -0.77 17.29 10.19
N ASP A 160 0.08 18.17 9.65
CA ASP A 160 1.11 18.89 10.41
C ASP A 160 2.01 18.00 11.29
N ASN A 161 2.49 16.88 10.73
CA ASN A 161 3.30 15.85 11.40
C ASN A 161 2.59 15.08 12.52
N GLU A 162 1.25 15.12 12.59
CA GLU A 162 0.47 14.37 13.56
C GLU A 162 -0.56 13.46 12.88
N ILE A 163 -0.96 12.41 13.59
CA ILE A 163 -2.12 11.59 13.24
C ILE A 163 -3.29 12.12 14.06
N VAL A 164 -4.34 12.59 13.38
CA VAL A 164 -5.57 13.09 14.02
C VAL A 164 -6.69 12.09 13.76
N ILE A 165 -7.28 11.58 14.85
CA ILE A 165 -8.39 10.63 14.82
C ILE A 165 -9.68 11.35 15.23
N ILE A 166 -10.70 11.28 14.38
CA ILE A 166 -12.00 11.94 14.59
C ILE A 166 -13.07 10.86 14.72
N LYS A 167 -13.53 10.59 15.95
CA LYS A 167 -14.62 9.64 16.25
C LYS A 167 -15.97 10.30 16.55
N ASP A 168 -16.02 11.63 16.58
CA ASP A 168 -17.27 12.36 16.84
C ASP A 168 -18.27 12.02 15.73
N PRO A 169 -19.44 11.39 16.04
CA PRO A 169 -20.33 10.86 15.02
C PRO A 169 -20.84 11.90 14.01
N VAL A 170 -20.93 13.17 14.41
CA VAL A 170 -21.36 14.26 13.51
C VAL A 170 -20.23 14.65 12.58
N LYS A 171 -18.99 14.75 13.09
CA LYS A 171 -17.81 15.11 12.29
C LYS A 171 -17.30 13.98 11.42
N SER A 172 -17.45 12.73 11.85
CA SER A 172 -17.04 11.55 11.07
C SER A 172 -18.10 11.09 10.06
N GLN A 173 -19.25 11.76 9.98
CA GLN A 173 -20.36 11.36 9.11
C GLN A 173 -20.11 11.60 7.62
N ILE A 174 -19.32 12.62 7.29
CA ILE A 174 -19.10 13.08 5.92
C ILE A 174 -17.62 13.39 5.73
N MET A 175 -17.04 12.89 4.65
CA MET A 175 -15.64 13.11 4.29
C MET A 175 -15.55 13.45 2.80
N THR A 176 -14.94 14.58 2.49
CA THR A 176 -14.60 15.01 1.12
C THR A 176 -13.15 15.47 1.08
N ASN A 177 -12.72 16.20 0.06
CA ASN A 177 -11.32 16.51 -0.21
C ASN A 177 -10.70 17.64 0.62
N HIS A 178 -11.08 17.74 1.89
CA HIS A 178 -10.53 18.70 2.84
C HIS A 178 -10.35 18.03 4.20
N PHE A 179 -9.40 18.52 4.99
CA PHE A 179 -9.23 18.03 6.35
C PHE A 179 -10.43 18.41 7.21
N ILE A 180 -11.06 17.45 7.89
CA ILE A 180 -12.11 17.72 8.87
C ILE A 180 -11.55 18.39 10.12
N SER A 181 -10.32 18.03 10.52
CA SER A 181 -9.62 18.67 11.64
C SER A 181 -9.17 20.10 11.32
N HIS A 182 -8.80 20.37 10.07
CA HIS A 182 -8.27 21.66 9.62
C HIS A 182 -8.90 22.10 8.28
N PRO A 183 -10.21 22.46 8.25
CA PRO A 183 -10.95 22.63 6.99
C PRO A 183 -10.34 23.62 6.01
N LYS A 184 -9.65 24.66 6.50
CA LYS A 184 -9.07 25.72 5.66
C LYS A 184 -7.65 25.40 5.18
N LEU A 185 -7.02 24.34 5.65
CA LEU A 185 -5.62 24.02 5.32
C LEU A 185 -5.51 23.62 3.85
N GLY A 186 -4.68 24.37 3.09
CA GLY A 186 -4.41 24.08 1.68
C GLY A 186 -5.59 24.30 0.72
N VAL A 187 -6.73 24.78 1.21
CA VAL A 187 -7.91 25.08 0.40
C VAL A 187 -7.71 26.39 -0.36
N LYS A 188 -7.77 26.32 -1.69
CA LYS A 188 -7.60 27.48 -2.59
C LYS A 188 -8.93 28.05 -3.11
N SER A 189 -10.03 27.32 -2.93
CA SER A 189 -11.36 27.70 -3.42
C SER A 189 -12.44 27.07 -2.55
N GLU A 190 -13.49 27.85 -2.27
CA GLU A 190 -14.68 27.38 -1.55
C GLU A 190 -15.43 26.28 -2.33
N ALA A 191 -15.22 26.18 -3.65
CA ALA A 191 -15.79 25.13 -4.50
C ALA A 191 -15.42 23.71 -4.04
N LEU A 192 -14.32 23.56 -3.27
CA LEU A 192 -13.93 22.27 -2.66
C LEU A 192 -14.96 21.76 -1.63
N PHE A 193 -15.79 22.64 -1.06
CA PHE A 193 -16.80 22.29 -0.07
C PHE A 193 -18.20 22.08 -0.64
N GLU A 194 -18.46 22.41 -1.92
CA GLU A 194 -19.81 22.34 -2.49
C GLU A 194 -20.45 20.97 -2.28
N ARG A 195 -19.73 19.88 -2.61
CA ARG A 195 -20.21 18.50 -2.39
C ARG A 195 -20.44 18.18 -0.92
N PHE A 196 -19.58 18.70 -0.04
CA PHE A 196 -19.73 18.51 1.40
C PHE A 196 -21.03 19.16 1.90
N TYR A 197 -21.32 20.38 1.47
CA TYR A 197 -22.56 21.07 1.84
C TYR A 197 -23.80 20.40 1.25
N ILE A 198 -23.75 19.95 -0.01
CA ILE A 198 -24.83 19.16 -0.63
C ILE A 198 -25.17 17.94 0.23
N VAL A 199 -24.15 17.17 0.64
CA VAL A 199 -24.38 16.01 1.52
C VAL A 199 -24.90 16.44 2.88
N LYS A 200 -24.25 17.41 3.53
CA LYS A 200 -24.60 17.88 4.87
C LYS A 200 -26.03 18.39 4.99
N GLU A 201 -26.52 19.10 3.98
CA GLU A 201 -27.89 19.64 3.97
C GLU A 201 -28.97 18.56 3.78
N ASN A 202 -28.62 17.44 3.14
CA ASN A 202 -29.58 16.41 2.74
C ASN A 202 -29.47 15.11 3.54
N ILE A 203 -28.35 14.87 4.24
CA ILE A 203 -28.05 13.60 4.94
C ILE A 203 -29.12 13.24 5.99
N GLY A 204 -29.73 14.25 6.63
CA GLY A 204 -30.78 14.07 7.63
C GLY A 204 -32.07 13.45 7.08
N ASN A 205 -32.26 13.42 5.76
CA ASN A 205 -33.46 12.90 5.09
C ASN A 205 -33.26 11.51 4.45
N ILE A 206 -32.06 10.95 4.56
CA ILE A 206 -31.72 9.69 3.89
C ILE A 206 -32.18 8.52 4.76
N ARG A 207 -33.05 7.66 4.21
CA ARG A 207 -33.60 6.50 4.93
C ARG A 207 -33.53 5.19 4.16
N THR A 208 -33.20 5.24 2.88
CA THR A 208 -33.14 4.06 2.01
C THR A 208 -31.89 4.07 1.13
N ILE A 209 -31.53 2.91 0.58
CA ILE A 209 -30.48 2.80 -0.46
C ILE A 209 -30.76 3.73 -1.64
N LYS A 210 -32.03 3.90 -2.03
CA LYS A 210 -32.41 4.78 -3.13
C LYS A 210 -32.11 6.25 -2.81
N ASP A 211 -32.30 6.66 -1.56
CA ASP A 211 -31.96 8.01 -1.10
C ASP A 211 -30.46 8.23 -1.10
N VAL A 212 -29.67 7.25 -0.66
CA VAL A 212 -28.19 7.31 -0.75
C VAL A 212 -27.76 7.49 -2.21
N GLN A 213 -28.32 6.72 -3.14
CA GLN A 213 -28.04 6.86 -4.57
C GLN A 213 -28.48 8.22 -5.13
N ASN A 214 -29.62 8.76 -4.69
CA ASN A 214 -30.07 10.09 -5.08
C ASN A 214 -29.09 11.17 -4.60
N LEU A 215 -28.62 11.07 -3.35
CA LEU A 215 -27.68 12.01 -2.77
C LEU A 215 -26.31 11.94 -3.45
N LEU A 216 -25.84 10.73 -3.76
CA LEU A 216 -24.62 10.53 -4.56
C LEU A 216 -24.75 11.16 -5.95
N ARG A 217 -25.89 11.02 -6.62
CA ARG A 217 -26.14 11.73 -7.89
C ARG A 217 -26.11 13.25 -7.72
N ALA A 218 -26.73 13.78 -6.67
CA ALA A 218 -26.73 15.23 -6.40
C ALA A 218 -25.32 15.77 -6.12
N ALA A 219 -24.47 14.99 -5.43
CA ALA A 219 -23.08 15.35 -5.14
C ALA A 219 -22.09 14.92 -6.26
N SER A 220 -22.56 14.35 -7.38
CA SER A 220 -21.69 13.90 -8.47
C SER A 220 -21.23 15.06 -9.36
N GLN A 221 -20.14 14.83 -10.09
CA GLN A 221 -19.57 15.77 -11.06
C GLN A 221 -19.23 15.04 -12.36
N ASN A 222 -18.87 15.79 -13.40
CA ASN A 222 -18.49 15.21 -14.71
C ASN A 222 -17.28 14.26 -14.63
N THR A 223 -16.47 14.37 -13.56
CA THR A 223 -15.32 13.51 -13.27
C THR A 223 -15.67 12.29 -12.42
N THR A 224 -16.92 12.15 -11.95
CA THR A 224 -17.35 10.96 -11.19
C THR A 224 -17.29 9.72 -12.08
N ILE A 225 -16.41 8.78 -11.73
CA ILE A 225 -16.22 7.54 -12.48
C ILE A 225 -17.16 6.45 -11.96
N TRP A 226 -17.30 6.32 -10.64
CA TRP A 226 -18.26 5.40 -10.04
C TRP A 226 -18.88 5.97 -8.76
N SER A 227 -20.10 5.50 -8.49
CA SER A 227 -20.90 5.81 -7.33
C SER A 227 -21.39 4.51 -6.70
N ASN A 228 -21.00 4.26 -5.45
CA ASN A 228 -21.28 3.02 -4.76
C ASN A 228 -22.10 3.24 -3.50
N VAL A 229 -22.97 2.27 -3.18
CA VAL A 229 -23.56 2.12 -1.85
C VAL A 229 -23.13 0.79 -1.28
N TYR A 230 -22.61 0.80 -0.06
CA TYR A 230 -22.30 -0.40 0.72
C TYR A 230 -23.36 -0.55 1.80
N ASP A 231 -24.09 -1.65 1.78
CA ASP A 231 -24.91 -2.08 2.91
C ASP A 231 -24.04 -2.98 3.79
N LEU A 232 -23.55 -2.44 4.90
CA LEU A 232 -22.61 -3.15 5.78
C LEU A 232 -23.30 -4.26 6.57
N SER A 233 -24.62 -4.14 6.76
CA SER A 233 -25.43 -5.09 7.52
C SER A 233 -25.78 -6.31 6.68
N ASN A 234 -26.22 -6.09 5.44
CA ASN A 234 -26.57 -7.17 4.51
C ASN A 234 -25.38 -7.66 3.66
N GLN A 235 -24.23 -6.96 3.73
CA GLN A 235 -23.03 -7.24 2.95
C GLN A 235 -23.29 -7.18 1.43
N GLU A 236 -24.01 -6.16 1.00
CA GLU A 236 -24.32 -5.91 -0.40
C GLU A 236 -23.58 -4.67 -0.92
N ILE A 237 -23.12 -4.75 -2.17
CA ILE A 237 -22.41 -3.66 -2.84
C ILE A 237 -23.20 -3.26 -4.08
N TYR A 238 -23.73 -2.04 -4.07
CA TYR A 238 -24.47 -1.42 -5.16
C TYR A 238 -23.49 -0.57 -5.97
N VAL A 239 -23.05 -1.07 -7.11
CA VAL A 239 -22.01 -0.45 -7.93
C VAL A 239 -22.61 0.23 -9.15
N SER A 240 -22.35 1.53 -9.33
CA SER A 240 -22.77 2.29 -10.51
C SER A 240 -21.55 2.89 -11.20
N TYR A 241 -21.27 2.51 -12.45
CA TYR A 241 -20.16 3.06 -13.23
C TYR A 241 -20.67 4.14 -14.19
N LYS A 242 -20.25 5.40 -14.00
CA LYS A 242 -20.76 6.57 -14.74
C LYS A 242 -22.30 6.55 -14.80
N ASN A 243 -22.87 6.60 -16.01
CA ASN A 243 -24.32 6.60 -16.24
C ASN A 243 -24.90 5.18 -16.47
N SER A 244 -24.15 4.12 -16.14
CA SER A 244 -24.67 2.75 -16.26
C SER A 244 -25.69 2.43 -15.16
N GLN A 245 -26.51 1.40 -15.40
CA GLN A 245 -27.40 0.86 -14.39
C GLN A 245 -26.58 0.28 -13.22
N THR A 246 -27.08 0.49 -12.00
CA THR A 246 -26.51 -0.10 -10.79
C THR A 246 -26.56 -1.63 -10.84
N VAL A 247 -25.43 -2.26 -10.54
CA VAL A 247 -25.33 -3.71 -10.29
C VAL A 247 -25.28 -3.93 -8.79
N VAL A 248 -25.97 -4.97 -8.31
CA VAL A 248 -25.91 -5.39 -6.91
C VAL A 248 -25.07 -6.66 -6.83
N LEU A 249 -24.07 -6.64 -5.96
CA LEU A 249 -23.16 -7.76 -5.71
C LEU A 249 -23.29 -8.17 -4.24
N SER A 250 -23.63 -9.43 -4.00
CA SER A 250 -23.60 -10.05 -2.67
C SER A 250 -22.15 -10.38 -2.34
N LEU A 251 -21.58 -9.73 -1.31
CA LEU A 251 -20.19 -9.96 -0.90
C LEU A 251 -19.96 -11.44 -0.60
N LYS A 252 -20.89 -12.05 0.16
CA LYS A 252 -20.80 -13.46 0.54
C LYS A 252 -20.73 -14.39 -0.66
N ASP A 253 -21.61 -14.18 -1.65
CA ASP A 253 -21.66 -15.03 -2.85
C ASP A 253 -20.40 -14.86 -3.70
N GLU A 254 -19.90 -13.63 -3.82
CA GLU A 254 -18.68 -13.37 -4.58
C GLU A 254 -17.43 -13.94 -3.89
N LEU A 255 -17.34 -13.83 -2.55
CA LEU A 255 -16.25 -14.46 -1.81
C LEU A 255 -16.30 -15.99 -1.92
N TYR A 256 -17.49 -16.60 -1.98
CA TYR A 256 -17.63 -18.05 -2.17
C TYR A 256 -17.07 -18.55 -3.51
N ARG A 257 -17.04 -17.69 -4.53
CA ARG A 257 -16.55 -18.03 -5.88
C ARG A 257 -15.02 -18.04 -6.00
N GLY A 258 -14.30 -17.73 -4.93
CA GLY A 258 -12.84 -17.66 -4.95
C GLY A 258 -12.32 -16.31 -5.41
N LYS A 259 -10.98 -16.19 -5.53
CA LYS A 259 -10.31 -14.95 -5.95
C LYS A 259 -10.67 -14.60 -7.40
N HIS A 260 -11.39 -13.50 -7.61
CA HIS A 260 -11.79 -13.03 -8.93
C HIS A 260 -12.12 -11.53 -8.90
N GLY A 261 -12.49 -10.95 -10.03
CA GLY A 261 -12.99 -9.57 -10.07
C GLY A 261 -13.74 -9.22 -11.34
N TYR A 262 -14.07 -7.95 -11.50
CA TYR A 262 -14.77 -7.42 -12.66
C TYR A 262 -14.22 -6.07 -13.09
N SER A 263 -14.27 -5.80 -14.38
CA SER A 263 -14.09 -4.44 -14.89
C SER A 263 -15.38 -3.65 -14.68
N LEU A 264 -15.31 -2.49 -14.01
CA LEU A 264 -16.48 -1.65 -13.74
C LEU A 264 -17.18 -1.18 -15.03
N SER A 265 -16.41 -0.98 -16.10
CA SER A 265 -16.94 -0.61 -17.42
C SER A 265 -17.76 -1.70 -18.12
N ASN A 266 -17.65 -2.96 -17.67
CA ASN A 266 -18.32 -4.12 -18.27
C ASN A 266 -19.14 -4.92 -17.24
N LEU A 267 -19.44 -4.35 -16.08
CA LEU A 267 -20.08 -5.05 -14.95
C LEU A 267 -21.42 -5.71 -15.32
N ASN A 268 -22.14 -5.14 -16.30
CA ASN A 268 -23.45 -5.64 -16.77
C ASN A 268 -23.36 -6.77 -17.80
N LYS A 269 -22.16 -7.25 -18.16
CA LYS A 269 -21.97 -8.29 -19.17
C LYS A 269 -21.63 -9.62 -18.50
N ALA A 270 -22.40 -10.65 -18.82
CA ALA A 270 -22.36 -11.98 -18.19
C ALA A 270 -20.98 -12.68 -18.22
N ASP A 271 -20.06 -12.26 -19.10
CA ASP A 271 -18.74 -12.89 -19.31
C ASP A 271 -17.55 -12.03 -18.83
N ALA A 272 -17.76 -11.01 -17.98
CA ALA A 272 -16.72 -10.05 -17.61
C ALA A 272 -15.85 -10.41 -16.39
N VAL A 273 -15.79 -11.69 -16.00
CA VAL A 273 -14.99 -12.15 -14.84
C VAL A 273 -13.50 -12.05 -15.17
N LEU A 274 -12.79 -11.26 -14.38
CA LEU A 274 -11.35 -11.12 -14.41
C LEU A 274 -10.70 -12.15 -13.49
N LYS A 275 -9.58 -12.72 -13.94
CA LYS A 275 -8.69 -13.51 -13.07
C LYS A 275 -7.94 -12.58 -12.14
N TYR A 276 -7.89 -12.93 -10.86
CA TYR A 276 -7.15 -12.16 -9.86
C TYR A 276 -5.65 -12.11 -10.23
N PRO A 277 -5.02 -10.92 -10.27
CA PRO A 277 -3.61 -10.81 -10.60
C PRO A 277 -2.76 -11.39 -9.48
N GLN A 278 -1.72 -12.15 -9.83
CA GLN A 278 -0.65 -12.50 -8.88
C GLN A 278 0.33 -11.34 -8.81
N SER A 279 0.64 -10.87 -7.60
CA SER A 279 1.59 -9.78 -7.34
C SER A 279 2.91 -10.24 -6.72
N ASP A 280 3.19 -11.54 -6.69
CA ASP A 280 4.40 -12.06 -6.04
C ASP A 280 5.66 -11.58 -6.78
N PRO A 281 6.62 -10.95 -6.08
CA PRO A 281 7.86 -10.50 -6.68
C PRO A 281 8.58 -11.72 -7.26
N ARG A 282 8.97 -11.66 -8.52
CA ARG A 282 9.60 -12.83 -9.17
C ARG A 282 11.10 -12.85 -8.95
N MET A 283 11.68 -11.70 -8.62
CA MET A 283 13.12 -11.56 -8.41
C MET A 283 13.41 -10.39 -7.48
N ILE A 284 14.38 -10.58 -6.58
CA ILE A 284 14.87 -9.57 -5.67
C ILE A 284 16.35 -9.33 -5.97
N VAL A 285 16.71 -8.09 -6.25
CA VAL A 285 18.09 -7.65 -6.42
C VAL A 285 18.54 -6.92 -5.17
N ARG A 286 19.62 -7.40 -4.56
CA ARG A 286 20.10 -6.98 -3.24
C ARG A 286 21.56 -6.53 -3.28
N PRO A 287 21.86 -5.33 -3.81
CA PRO A 287 23.19 -4.74 -3.68
C PRO A 287 23.51 -4.50 -2.21
N HIS A 288 24.76 -4.75 -1.83
CA HIS A 288 25.22 -4.64 -0.47
C HIS A 288 26.67 -4.23 -0.40
N PHE A 289 27.05 -3.60 0.70
CA PHE A 289 28.41 -3.13 0.95
C PHE A 289 28.65 -3.04 2.45
N GLY A 290 29.91 -3.11 2.85
CA GLY A 290 30.24 -3.18 4.25
C GLY A 290 31.72 -3.11 4.54
N SER A 291 32.03 -3.16 5.83
CA SER A 291 33.39 -3.20 6.33
C SER A 291 33.48 -4.07 7.56
N GLY A 292 34.63 -4.69 7.74
CA GLY A 292 34.88 -5.64 8.79
C GLY A 292 36.36 -5.91 8.97
N TYR A 293 36.64 -7.06 9.56
CA TYR A 293 38.00 -7.50 9.84
C TYR A 293 38.22 -8.94 9.42
N ILE A 294 39.40 -9.17 8.83
CA ILE A 294 39.97 -10.49 8.59
C ILE A 294 41.31 -10.54 9.33
N GLU A 295 41.45 -11.45 10.30
CA GLU A 295 42.68 -11.58 11.11
C GLU A 295 43.20 -10.27 11.74
N GLY A 296 42.30 -9.39 12.16
CA GLY A 296 42.66 -8.08 12.74
C GLY A 296 43.06 -7.01 11.73
N LYS A 297 43.10 -7.31 10.42
CA LYS A 297 43.22 -6.32 9.35
C LYS A 297 41.83 -5.86 8.92
N SER A 298 41.68 -4.56 8.68
CA SER A 298 40.46 -3.99 8.11
C SER A 298 40.25 -4.54 6.70
N THR A 299 39.01 -4.86 6.36
CA THR A 299 38.60 -5.17 4.99
C THR A 299 37.28 -4.49 4.65
N SER A 300 37.07 -4.24 3.37
CA SER A 300 35.81 -3.75 2.82
C SER A 300 35.24 -4.75 1.83
N HIS A 301 33.91 -4.73 1.67
CA HIS A 301 33.25 -5.56 0.68
C HIS A 301 32.11 -4.82 0.00
N TYR A 302 31.84 -5.21 -1.25
CA TYR A 302 30.66 -4.81 -1.99
C TYR A 302 30.21 -5.96 -2.89
N GLY A 303 28.91 -6.12 -3.07
CA GLY A 303 28.36 -7.25 -3.77
C GLY A 303 26.90 -7.10 -4.11
N ILE A 304 26.35 -8.17 -4.67
CA ILE A 304 24.96 -8.27 -5.08
C ILE A 304 24.45 -9.67 -4.76
N ARG A 305 23.21 -9.76 -4.29
CA ARG A 305 22.45 -11.01 -4.31
C ARG A 305 21.32 -10.91 -5.32
N ILE A 306 21.07 -12.00 -6.03
CA ILE A 306 19.88 -12.17 -6.86
C ILE A 306 19.10 -13.31 -6.23
N LEU A 307 17.93 -12.99 -5.69
CA LEU A 307 17.13 -13.89 -4.87
C LEU A 307 15.75 -14.11 -5.50
N PHE A 308 15.22 -15.29 -5.30
CA PHE A 308 13.89 -15.72 -5.72
C PHE A 308 13.11 -16.14 -4.47
N PRO A 309 11.86 -15.70 -4.30
CA PRO A 309 11.04 -16.15 -3.18
C PRO A 309 10.63 -17.60 -3.37
N ALA A 310 10.60 -18.35 -2.26
CA ALA A 310 10.12 -19.72 -2.19
C ALA A 310 8.66 -19.83 -1.69
N ASP A 311 8.17 -18.77 -1.04
CA ASP A 311 6.82 -18.60 -0.51
C ASP A 311 6.37 -17.14 -0.74
N ASP A 312 5.63 -16.55 0.19
CA ASP A 312 5.19 -15.14 0.22
C ASP A 312 6.34 -14.11 0.36
N GLY A 313 7.58 -14.52 0.07
CA GLY A 313 8.78 -13.70 0.13
C GLY A 313 9.48 -13.73 1.49
N VAL A 314 8.98 -14.52 2.45
CA VAL A 314 9.60 -14.76 3.74
C VAL A 314 10.86 -15.62 3.61
N LYS A 315 10.79 -16.67 2.79
CA LYS A 315 11.92 -17.54 2.44
C LYS A 315 12.38 -17.23 1.03
N ARG A 316 13.70 -17.13 0.87
CA ARG A 316 14.33 -16.78 -0.40
C ARG A 316 15.52 -17.68 -0.63
N TYR A 317 15.82 -17.93 -1.89
CA TYR A 317 17.04 -18.61 -2.30
C TYR A 317 17.63 -17.90 -3.50
N GLY A 318 18.93 -18.00 -3.70
CA GLY A 318 19.53 -17.37 -4.85
C GLY A 318 21.04 -17.45 -4.86
N ILE A 319 21.63 -16.53 -5.61
CA ILE A 319 23.07 -16.42 -5.78
C ILE A 319 23.60 -15.15 -5.14
N GLU A 320 24.79 -15.24 -4.59
CA GLU A 320 25.56 -14.10 -4.09
C GLU A 320 26.86 -13.99 -4.87
N ILE A 321 27.25 -12.75 -5.19
CA ILE A 321 28.59 -12.40 -5.64
C ILE A 321 29.06 -11.19 -4.83
N THR A 322 30.18 -11.32 -4.11
CA THR A 322 30.70 -10.27 -3.23
C THR A 322 32.20 -10.12 -3.41
N SER A 323 32.64 -8.92 -3.79
CA SER A 323 34.05 -8.57 -3.89
C SER A 323 34.56 -8.07 -2.54
N PHE A 324 35.71 -8.57 -2.12
CA PHE A 324 36.54 -8.03 -1.05
C PHE A 324 37.75 -7.33 -1.67
N ASP A 325 38.63 -6.77 -0.84
CA ASP A 325 39.80 -6.00 -1.32
C ASP A 325 40.78 -6.86 -2.16
N GLU A 326 40.95 -8.14 -1.81
CA GLU A 326 41.96 -9.03 -2.43
C GLU A 326 41.35 -10.23 -3.18
N PHE A 327 40.08 -10.56 -2.95
CA PHE A 327 39.42 -11.76 -3.47
C PHE A 327 37.93 -11.49 -3.67
N PHE A 328 37.21 -12.44 -4.27
CA PHE A 328 35.75 -12.37 -4.34
C PHE A 328 35.11 -13.70 -3.96
N THR A 329 33.85 -13.64 -3.51
CA THR A 329 33.04 -14.79 -3.17
C THR A 329 31.92 -14.95 -4.17
N ALA A 330 31.61 -16.19 -4.55
CA ALA A 330 30.42 -16.50 -5.32
C ALA A 330 29.81 -17.83 -4.84
N GLY A 331 28.48 -17.89 -4.75
CA GLY A 331 27.82 -19.12 -4.30
C GLY A 331 26.31 -19.01 -4.16
N ILE A 332 25.74 -20.01 -3.50
CA ILE A 332 24.30 -20.12 -3.24
C ILE A 332 24.02 -19.58 -1.84
N ILE A 333 22.93 -18.86 -1.69
CA ILE A 333 22.47 -18.34 -0.41
C ILE A 333 20.99 -18.65 -0.19
N LEU A 334 20.65 -19.01 1.03
CA LEU A 334 19.30 -19.20 1.53
C LEU A 334 19.03 -18.11 2.56
N GLU A 335 17.92 -17.39 2.42
CA GLU A 335 17.50 -16.35 3.35
C GLU A 335 16.11 -16.65 3.92
N GLN A 336 15.91 -16.24 5.17
CA GLN A 336 14.61 -16.26 5.83
C GLN A 336 14.43 -15.00 6.67
N ARG A 337 13.25 -14.40 6.57
CA ARG A 337 12.82 -13.32 7.45
C ARG A 337 11.91 -13.86 8.55
N LEU A 338 12.15 -13.46 9.79
CA LEU A 338 11.37 -13.86 10.96
C LEU A 338 10.80 -12.60 11.63
N PHE A 339 9.62 -12.75 12.25
CA PHE A 339 8.96 -11.70 13.03
C PHE A 339 8.70 -10.39 12.26
N GLY A 340 8.75 -10.41 10.93
CA GLY A 340 8.58 -9.23 10.07
C GLY A 340 9.76 -8.25 10.04
N TRP A 341 10.86 -8.54 10.75
CA TRP A 341 12.02 -7.62 10.79
C TRP A 341 13.39 -8.31 10.89
N PHE A 342 13.47 -9.55 11.38
CA PHE A 342 14.74 -10.23 11.59
C PHE A 342 15.11 -11.02 10.33
N ASN A 343 16.13 -10.60 9.60
CA ASN A 343 16.63 -11.33 8.44
C ASN A 343 17.82 -12.19 8.82
N MET A 344 17.78 -13.45 8.42
CA MET A 344 18.90 -14.37 8.53
C MET A 344 19.19 -15.04 7.20
N SER A 345 20.46 -15.34 6.95
CA SER A 345 20.85 -16.12 5.80
C SER A 345 22.06 -16.99 6.05
N ILE A 346 22.16 -18.07 5.27
CA ILE A 346 23.32 -18.96 5.21
C ILE A 346 23.60 -19.32 3.76
N GLY A 347 24.87 -19.35 3.38
CA GLY A 347 25.28 -19.68 2.02
C GLY A 347 26.55 -20.51 1.97
N THR A 348 26.63 -21.36 0.96
CA THR A 348 27.85 -22.08 0.58
C THR A 348 28.53 -21.29 -0.54
N VAL A 349 29.76 -20.86 -0.30
CA VAL A 349 30.46 -19.94 -1.20
C VAL A 349 31.85 -20.46 -1.52
N GLY A 350 32.28 -20.25 -2.77
CA GLY A 350 33.69 -20.32 -3.15
C GLY A 350 34.35 -18.96 -2.92
N TYR A 351 35.57 -18.97 -2.39
CA TYR A 351 36.46 -17.83 -2.22
C TYR A 351 37.52 -17.91 -3.31
N PHE A 352 37.41 -17.04 -4.31
CA PHE A 352 38.21 -17.02 -5.53
C PHE A 352 39.32 -15.99 -5.42
N ASN A 353 40.53 -16.35 -5.82
CA ASN A 353 41.75 -15.55 -5.63
C ASN A 353 42.07 -15.28 -4.15
N TYR A 354 41.65 -16.18 -3.26
CA TYR A 354 41.94 -16.07 -1.84
C TYR A 354 43.34 -16.60 -1.53
N GLY A 355 44.27 -15.70 -1.18
CA GLY A 355 45.66 -16.07 -0.89
C GLY A 355 46.45 -16.48 -2.14
N GLU A 356 47.49 -17.29 -1.94
CA GLU A 356 48.36 -17.79 -3.02
C GLU A 356 47.91 -19.15 -3.59
N ASP A 357 46.74 -19.66 -3.17
CA ASP A 357 46.24 -20.98 -3.56
C ASP A 357 45.68 -20.95 -5.00
N PRO A 358 46.16 -21.82 -5.91
CA PRO A 358 45.61 -21.93 -7.27
C PRO A 358 44.21 -22.55 -7.31
N ASP A 359 43.77 -23.25 -6.25
CA ASP A 359 42.45 -23.87 -6.17
C ASP A 359 41.48 -22.98 -5.36
N ASN A 360 40.24 -22.86 -5.86
CA ASN A 360 39.21 -22.06 -5.18
C ASN A 360 38.83 -22.69 -3.84
N VAL A 361 38.94 -21.94 -2.75
CA VAL A 361 38.61 -22.43 -1.41
C VAL A 361 37.11 -22.39 -1.18
N VAL A 362 36.55 -23.37 -0.47
CA VAL A 362 35.14 -23.39 -0.07
C VAL A 362 34.98 -22.86 1.37
N GLY A 363 33.85 -22.23 1.64
CA GLY A 363 33.45 -21.89 3.00
C GLY A 363 31.97 -21.61 3.13
N LEU A 364 31.61 -21.05 4.29
CA LEU A 364 30.25 -20.69 4.63
C LEU A 364 30.15 -19.20 4.92
N THR A 365 29.11 -18.57 4.40
CA THR A 365 28.70 -17.22 4.81
C THR A 365 27.41 -17.30 5.61
N SER A 366 27.32 -16.53 6.68
CA SER A 366 26.09 -16.36 7.46
C SER A 366 25.84 -14.89 7.72
N ASN A 367 24.56 -14.50 7.74
CA ASN A 367 24.17 -13.13 7.98
C ASN A 367 23.01 -13.11 8.98
N LEU A 368 23.08 -12.25 9.97
CA LEU A 368 22.01 -12.03 10.95
C LEU A 368 21.78 -10.53 11.08
N GLY A 369 20.53 -10.08 10.99
CA GLY A 369 20.28 -8.65 11.10
C GLY A 369 18.84 -8.22 10.94
N TRP A 370 18.71 -6.94 10.63
CA TRP A 370 17.46 -6.23 10.53
C TRP A 370 17.13 -5.92 9.07
N GLU A 371 15.93 -6.31 8.66
CA GLU A 371 15.29 -6.01 7.38
C GLU A 371 13.80 -5.80 7.66
N PRO A 372 13.34 -4.54 7.82
CA PRO A 372 11.95 -4.27 8.09
C PRO A 372 11.11 -4.65 6.87
N ASP A 373 9.89 -5.07 7.12
CA ASP A 373 8.93 -5.29 6.07
C ASP A 373 8.41 -3.97 5.49
N ASN A 374 9.19 -3.32 4.63
CA ASN A 374 8.85 -2.03 4.05
C ASN A 374 8.30 -2.19 2.63
N HIS A 375 7.23 -1.49 2.28
CA HIS A 375 6.60 -1.53 0.95
C HIS A 375 6.89 -0.24 0.16
N ILE A 376 8.16 0.12 0.10
CA ILE A 376 8.71 1.24 -0.67
C ILE A 376 9.76 0.73 -1.65
N PRO A 377 10.09 1.47 -2.73
CA PRO A 377 11.02 1.01 -3.76
C PRO A 377 12.44 0.73 -3.28
N PHE A 378 12.84 1.29 -2.13
CA PHE A 378 14.16 1.12 -1.53
C PHE A 378 13.98 0.54 -0.13
N LYS A 379 14.19 -0.78 0.04
CA LYS A 379 14.01 -1.45 1.34
C LYS A 379 15.38 -1.66 1.99
N PRO A 380 15.82 -0.81 2.94
CA PRO A 380 17.14 -0.93 3.53
C PRO A 380 17.24 -2.15 4.44
N PHE A 381 18.46 -2.66 4.61
CA PHE A 381 18.75 -3.67 5.61
C PHE A 381 20.15 -3.46 6.20
N VAL A 382 20.37 -4.03 7.39
CA VAL A 382 21.67 -4.08 8.07
C VAL A 382 21.87 -5.47 8.63
N THR A 383 23.00 -6.10 8.34
CA THR A 383 23.33 -7.45 8.82
C THR A 383 24.75 -7.52 9.34
N TYR A 384 24.94 -8.27 10.43
CA TYR A 384 26.23 -8.83 10.78
C TYR A 384 26.50 -10.03 9.87
N ARG A 385 27.59 -9.97 9.11
CA ARG A 385 28.05 -11.00 8.19
C ARG A 385 29.27 -11.70 8.80
N SER A 386 29.25 -13.03 8.77
CA SER A 386 30.35 -13.89 9.19
C SER A 386 30.66 -14.89 8.09
N ASP A 387 31.88 -14.83 7.56
CA ASP A 387 32.43 -15.77 6.59
C ASP A 387 33.40 -16.70 7.30
N VAL A 388 33.26 -18.01 7.12
CA VAL A 388 34.16 -19.05 7.62
C VAL A 388 34.79 -19.74 6.42
N ILE A 389 36.09 -19.55 6.25
CA ILE A 389 36.86 -20.02 5.09
C ILE A 389 37.63 -21.28 5.50
N PHE A 390 37.39 -22.40 4.81
CA PHE A 390 37.96 -23.71 5.15
C PHE A 390 39.38 -23.90 4.59
N VAL A 391 40.28 -22.99 4.97
CA VAL A 391 41.74 -23.15 4.85
C VAL A 391 42.34 -23.66 6.17
N ASP A 392 43.62 -24.00 6.20
CA ASP A 392 44.36 -24.36 7.43
C ASP A 392 45.41 -23.29 7.77
N PRO A 393 45.29 -22.58 8.90
CA PRO A 393 44.19 -22.61 9.86
C PRO A 393 42.93 -21.90 9.33
N VAL A 394 41.75 -22.32 9.78
CA VAL A 394 40.46 -21.74 9.39
C VAL A 394 40.46 -20.23 9.61
N LYS A 395 39.97 -19.49 8.61
CA LYS A 395 39.91 -18.03 8.64
C LYS A 395 38.48 -17.57 8.79
N VAL A 396 38.30 -16.47 9.52
CA VAL A 396 36.99 -15.87 9.75
C VAL A 396 37.03 -14.40 9.37
N ILE A 397 36.02 -13.95 8.63
CA ILE A 397 35.77 -12.55 8.36
C ILE A 397 34.49 -12.16 9.08
N ASN A 398 34.54 -11.09 9.85
CA ASN A 398 33.37 -10.52 10.50
C ASN A 398 33.17 -9.09 10.01
N SER A 399 32.01 -8.79 9.44
CA SER A 399 31.71 -7.48 8.90
C SER A 399 30.28 -7.03 9.19
N ILE A 400 30.08 -5.71 9.17
CA ILE A 400 28.74 -5.14 9.07
C ILE A 400 28.47 -4.88 7.60
N SER A 401 27.36 -5.41 7.10
CA SER A 401 26.88 -5.20 5.75
C SER A 401 25.59 -4.42 5.77
N ILE A 402 25.49 -3.41 4.92
CA ILE A 402 24.29 -2.65 4.66
C ILE A 402 23.92 -2.77 3.18
N GLY A 403 22.65 -2.57 2.86
CA GLY A 403 22.20 -2.63 1.47
C GLY A 403 20.73 -2.33 1.32
N PHE A 404 20.23 -2.60 0.12
CA PHE A 404 18.83 -2.37 -0.25
C PHE A 404 18.26 -3.57 -0.99
N ASN A 405 16.97 -3.86 -0.81
CA ASN A 405 16.24 -4.81 -1.64
C ASN A 405 15.42 -4.06 -2.69
N PHE A 406 15.50 -4.53 -3.94
CA PHE A 406 14.69 -4.09 -5.07
C PHE A 406 13.92 -5.30 -5.61
N GLU A 407 12.60 -5.19 -5.68
CA GLU A 407 11.69 -6.28 -6.09
C GLU A 407 11.14 -6.03 -7.49
N PHE A 408 11.09 -7.08 -8.33
CA PHE A 408 10.71 -7.02 -9.76
C PHE A 408 9.71 -8.08 -10.19
#